data_AF-A0A1M5LLQ5-F1
#
_entry.id   AF-A0A1M5LLQ5-F1
#
_cell.length_a   1.000
_cell.length_b   1.000
_cell.length_c   1.000
_cell.angle_alpha   90.00
_cell.angle_beta   90.00
_cell.angle_gamma   90.00
#
_symmetry.space_group_name_H-M   'P 1'
#
loop_
_entity.id
_entity.type
_entity.pdbx_description
1 polymer ?
#
loop_
_entity_poly.entity_id
_entity_poly.type
_entity_poly.pdbx_seq_one_letter_code
_entity_poly.pdbx_strand_id
1 'polypeptide(L)'
;MTHNLHQQLQNASQNIKQAQQDVISAQGSNLNLVQQAHEKLQQAEQALEAVQNQYNKEATENAQFQQAYEELHDVRQQIQEAQQNITDIL
;
A
#
# COMPACT_ATOMS: atom_id res chain seq x y z
N MET A 1 -15.48 4.86 -19.11
CA MET A 1 -14.05 4.86 -18.69
C MET A 1 -13.88 4.85 -17.17
N THR A 2 -14.83 5.41 -16.40
CA THR A 2 -14.84 5.43 -14.91
C THR A 2 -14.84 4.05 -14.23
N HIS A 3 -15.44 3.03 -14.85
CA HIS A 3 -15.50 1.68 -14.26
C HIS A 3 -14.11 1.04 -14.12
N ASN A 4 -13.20 1.34 -15.05
CA ASN A 4 -11.84 0.78 -15.06
C ASN A 4 -10.96 1.49 -14.01
N LEU A 5 -11.06 2.83 -13.90
CA LEU A 5 -10.44 3.60 -12.83
C LEU A 5 -10.84 3.09 -11.44
N HIS A 6 -12.15 2.93 -11.20
CA HIS A 6 -12.65 2.45 -9.91
C HIS A 6 -12.13 1.05 -9.56
N GLN A 7 -12.11 0.13 -10.53
CA GLN A 7 -11.58 -1.22 -10.31
C GLN A 7 -10.06 -1.22 -10.01
N GLN A 8 -9.28 -0.42 -10.74
CA GLN A 8 -7.84 -0.31 -10.49
C GLN A 8 -7.57 0.26 -9.08
N LEU A 9 -8.27 1.32 -8.69
CA LEU A 9 -8.17 1.90 -7.35
C LEU A 9 -8.60 0.91 -6.27
N GLN A 10 -9.70 0.19 -6.49
CA GLN A 10 -10.17 -0.81 -5.53
C GLN A 10 -9.16 -1.94 -5.32
N ASN A 11 -8.51 -2.42 -6.38
CA ASN A 11 -7.46 -3.43 -6.28
C ASN A 11 -6.24 -2.88 -5.52
N ALA A 12 -5.80 -1.65 -5.82
CA ALA A 12 -4.72 -1.01 -5.09
C ALA A 12 -5.03 -0.88 -3.60
N SER A 13 -6.22 -0.39 -3.25
CA SER A 13 -6.67 -0.30 -1.85
C SER A 13 -6.72 -1.66 -1.15
N GLN A 14 -7.12 -2.73 -1.83
CA GLN A 14 -7.10 -4.08 -1.24
C GLN A 14 -5.67 -4.55 -0.95
N ASN A 15 -4.73 -4.30 -1.86
CA ASN A 15 -3.32 -4.64 -1.64
C ASN A 15 -2.72 -3.85 -0.47
N ILE A 16 -3.05 -2.56 -0.32
CA ILE A 16 -2.62 -1.74 0.82
C ILE A 16 -3.15 -2.30 2.13
N LYS A 17 -4.45 -2.62 2.19
CA LYS A 17 -5.07 -3.22 3.38
C LYS A 17 -4.46 -4.57 3.75
N GLN A 18 -4.15 -5.38 2.75
CA GLN A 18 -3.50 -6.66 3.00
C GLN A 18 -2.06 -6.47 3.51
N ALA A 19 -1.31 -5.52 2.95
CA ALA A 19 0.02 -5.17 3.44
C ALA A 19 -0.04 -4.69 4.90
N GLN A 20 -1.02 -3.85 5.25
CA GLN A 20 -1.24 -3.40 6.62
C GLN A 20 -1.52 -4.58 7.55
N GLN A 21 -2.41 -5.50 7.15
CA GLN A 21 -2.75 -6.66 7.95
C GLN A 21 -1.54 -7.56 8.18
N ASP A 22 -0.70 -7.76 7.17
CA ASP A 22 0.52 -8.57 7.27
C ASP A 22 1.53 -7.94 8.24
N VAL A 23 1.69 -6.61 8.24
CA VAL A 23 2.54 -5.89 9.23
C VAL A 23 2.02 -6.04 10.64
N ILE A 24 0.71 -5.85 10.84
CA ILE A 24 0.07 -6.03 12.15
C ILE A 24 0.27 -7.47 12.64
N SER A 25 0.10 -8.45 11.74
CA SER A 25 0.29 -9.87 12.03
C SER A 25 1.74 -10.24 12.28
N ALA A 26 2.70 -9.50 11.73
CA ALA A 26 4.12 -9.71 11.98
C ALA A 26 4.52 -9.40 13.43
N GLN A 27 3.76 -8.54 14.12
CA GLN A 27 3.98 -8.10 15.51
C GLN A 27 5.44 -7.74 15.80
N GLY A 28 6.16 -7.17 14.82
CA GLY A 28 7.58 -6.80 14.98
C GLY A 28 8.53 -7.98 15.23
N SER A 29 8.14 -9.22 14.93
CA SER A 29 8.95 -10.43 15.15
C SER A 29 9.07 -11.34 13.93
N ASN A 30 8.16 -11.22 12.95
CA ASN A 30 8.16 -12.07 11.76
C ASN A 30 8.58 -11.32 10.50
N LEU A 31 9.88 -11.36 10.17
CA LEU A 31 10.45 -10.66 9.03
C LEU A 31 9.82 -11.05 7.69
N ASN A 32 9.43 -12.32 7.52
CA ASN A 32 8.79 -12.78 6.28
C ASN A 32 7.45 -12.08 6.04
N LEU A 33 6.64 -11.87 7.09
CA LEU A 33 5.38 -11.15 6.96
C LEU A 33 5.61 -9.66 6.65
N VAL A 34 6.64 -9.05 7.23
CA VAL A 34 7.00 -7.65 6.92
C VAL A 34 7.51 -7.51 5.48
N GLN A 35 8.25 -8.50 4.96
CA GLN A 35 8.66 -8.52 3.56
C GLN A 35 7.47 -8.70 2.61
N GLN A 36 6.54 -9.62 2.91
CA GLN A 36 5.32 -9.80 2.13
C GLN A 36 4.46 -8.53 2.10
N ALA A 37 4.35 -7.84 3.24
CA ALA A 37 3.68 -6.55 3.32
C ALA A 37 4.33 -5.51 2.41
N HIS A 38 5.67 -5.44 2.42
CA HIS A 38 6.43 -4.53 1.57
C HIS A 38 6.20 -4.80 0.08
N GLU A 39 6.23 -6.06 -0.34
CA GLU A 39 5.95 -6.44 -1.73
C GLU A 39 4.54 -6.06 -2.17
N LYS A 40 3.52 -6.34 -1.33
CA LYS A 40 2.13 -5.97 -1.61
C LYS A 40 1.95 -4.45 -1.69
N LEU A 41 2.60 -3.71 -0.79
CA LEU A 41 2.54 -2.25 -0.79
C LEU A 41 3.20 -1.66 -2.05
N GLN A 42 4.33 -2.23 -2.48
CA GLN A 42 5.01 -1.81 -3.71
C GLN A 42 4.15 -2.07 -4.95
N GLN A 43 3.45 -3.20 -5.02
CA GLN A 43 2.50 -3.47 -6.11
C GLN A 43 1.33 -2.46 -6.11
N ALA A 44 0.84 -2.08 -4.94
CA ALA A 44 -0.20 -1.07 -4.83
C ALA A 44 0.29 0.32 -5.27
N GLU A 45 1.52 0.71 -4.92
CA GLU A 45 2.13 1.97 -5.37
C GLU A 45 2.22 2.01 -6.89
N GLN A 46 2.76 0.96 -7.51
CA GLN A 46 2.88 0.88 -8.96
C GLN A 46 1.52 0.97 -9.66
N ALA A 47 0.48 0.37 -9.08
CA ALA A 47 -0.88 0.46 -9.59
C ALA A 47 -1.45 1.89 -9.47
N LEU A 48 -1.22 2.57 -8.33
CA LEU A 48 -1.65 3.96 -8.14
C LEU A 48 -0.90 4.91 -9.07
N GLU A 49 0.41 4.75 -9.25
CA GLU A 49 1.19 5.54 -10.20
C GLU A 49 0.70 5.31 -11.64
N ALA A 50 0.40 4.07 -12.02
CA ALA A 50 -0.17 3.75 -13.34
C ALA A 50 -1.52 4.45 -13.54
N VAL A 51 -2.39 4.43 -12.52
CA VAL A 51 -3.67 5.14 -12.53
C VAL A 51 -3.46 6.65 -12.64
N GLN A 52 -2.52 7.22 -11.90
CA GLN A 52 -2.18 8.64 -11.98
C GLN A 52 -1.71 9.02 -13.39
N ASN A 53 -0.83 8.23 -13.99
CA ASN A 53 -0.32 8.46 -15.34
C ASN A 53 -1.40 8.32 -16.42
N GLN A 54 -2.30 7.35 -16.26
CA GLN A 54 -3.36 7.06 -17.23
C GLN A 54 -4.50 8.09 -17.19
N TYR A 55 -4.89 8.54 -15.99
CA TYR A 55 -6.08 9.36 -15.78
C TYR A 55 -5.76 10.81 -15.34
N ASN A 56 -4.49 11.12 -15.04
CA ASN A 56 -3.98 12.44 -14.67
C ASN A 56 -4.87 13.13 -13.62
N LYS A 57 -5.51 14.24 -14.01
CA LYS A 57 -6.39 15.02 -13.12
C LYS A 57 -7.54 14.19 -12.54
N GLU A 58 -8.14 13.31 -13.34
CA GLU A 58 -9.27 12.49 -12.88
C GLU A 58 -8.86 11.52 -11.77
N ALA A 59 -7.60 11.03 -11.77
CA ALA A 59 -7.08 10.22 -10.67
C ALA A 59 -6.81 11.08 -9.44
N THR A 60 -6.08 12.20 -9.59
CA THR A 60 -5.68 13.02 -8.43
C THR A 60 -6.85 13.73 -7.73
N GLU A 61 -7.96 13.95 -8.44
CA GLU A 61 -9.20 14.50 -7.87
C GLU A 61 -10.16 13.41 -7.38
N ASN A 62 -9.85 12.12 -7.59
CA ASN A 62 -10.66 11.01 -7.12
C ASN A 62 -10.43 10.76 -5.63
N ALA A 63 -11.50 10.79 -4.83
CA ALA A 63 -11.43 10.58 -3.39
C ALA A 63 -10.84 9.21 -3.00
N GLN A 64 -11.09 8.15 -3.78
CA GLN A 64 -10.51 6.83 -3.52
C GLN A 64 -9.02 6.78 -3.81
N PHE A 65 -8.56 7.52 -4.82
CA PHE A 65 -7.13 7.63 -5.11
C PHE A 65 -6.42 8.39 -3.98
N GLN A 66 -6.98 9.52 -3.54
CA GLN A 66 -6.44 10.29 -2.40
C GLN A 66 -6.36 9.43 -1.14
N GLN A 67 -7.46 8.75 -0.79
CA GLN A 67 -7.49 7.84 0.35
C GLN A 67 -6.47 6.70 0.21
N ALA A 68 -6.36 6.08 -0.96
CA ALA A 68 -5.40 4.99 -1.18
C ALA A 68 -3.95 5.49 -1.08
N TYR A 69 -3.65 6.70 -1.54
CA TYR A 69 -2.31 7.30 -1.40
C TYR A 69 -1.96 7.61 0.05
N GLU A 70 -2.93 8.11 0.84
CA GLU A 70 -2.76 8.33 2.28
C GLU A 70 -2.52 7.01 3.01
N GLU A 71 -3.39 6.01 2.81
CA GLU A 71 -3.23 4.67 3.40
C GLU A 71 -1.89 4.04 3.01
N LEU A 72 -1.45 4.21 1.75
CA LEU A 72 -0.18 3.69 1.28
C LEU A 72 1.00 4.29 2.05
N HIS A 73 0.98 5.60 2.28
CA HIS A 73 2.03 6.28 3.02
C HIS A 73 2.08 5.81 4.49
N ASP A 74 0.92 5.69 5.13
CA ASP A 74 0.83 5.25 6.52
C ASP A 74 1.33 3.81 6.70
N VAL A 75 0.97 2.91 5.78
CA VAL A 75 1.43 1.52 5.82
C VAL A 75 2.93 1.41 5.51
N ARG A 76 3.46 2.28 4.63
CA ARG A 76 4.91 2.36 4.37
C ARG A 76 5.68 2.67 5.65
N GLN A 77 5.20 3.63 6.43
CA GLN A 77 5.83 3.97 7.71
C GLN A 77 5.80 2.78 8.67
N GLN A 78 4.64 2.13 8.82
CA GLN A 78 4.50 0.95 9.69
C GLN A 78 5.43 -0.19 9.29
N ILE A 79 5.63 -0.43 7.99
CA ILE A 79 6.59 -1.44 7.49
C ILE A 79 8.02 -1.06 7.89
N GLN A 80 8.42 0.20 7.70
CA GLN A 80 9.76 0.66 8.03
C GLN A 80 10.04 0.52 9.53
N GLU A 81 9.09 0.92 10.37
CA GLU A 81 9.16 0.75 11.83
C GLU A 81 9.26 -0.74 12.21
N ALA A 82 8.44 -1.61 11.61
CA ALA A 82 8.49 -3.04 11.88
C ALA A 82 9.82 -3.69 11.46
N GLN A 83 10.39 -3.29 10.32
CA GLN A 83 11.71 -3.76 9.87
C GLN A 83 12.82 -3.31 10.83
N GLN A 84 12.79 -2.05 11.27
CA GLN A 84 13.77 -1.53 12.22
C GLN A 84 13.67 -2.26 13.57
N ASN A 85 12.46 -2.43 14.10
CA ASN A 85 12.23 -3.13 15.36
C ASN A 85 12.76 -4.57 15.32
N ILE A 86 12.51 -5.30 14.22
CA ILE A 86 13.04 -6.67 14.06
C ILE A 86 14.58 -6.67 14.02
N THR A 87 15.17 -5.71 13.30
CA THR A 87 16.63 -5.65 13.12
C THR A 87 17.35 -5.22 14.39
N ASP A 88 16.73 -4.38 15.24
CA ASP A 88 17.29 -3.95 16.53
C ASP A 88 17.26 -5.06 17.59
N ILE A 89 16.32 -6.02 17.47
CA ILE A 89 16.19 -7.18 18.36
C ILE A 89 17.17 -8.31 18.00
N LEU A 90 17.67 -8.37 16.75
CA LEU A 90 18.56 -9.41 16.23
C LEU A 90 20.03 -9.17 16.57
#